data_AF-A0A8J5BXN6-F1
#
_entry.id   AF-A0A8J5BXN6-F1
#
_cell.length_a   1.000
_cell.length_b   1.000
_cell.length_c   1.000
_cell.angle_alpha   90.00
_cell.angle_beta   90.00
_cell.angle_gamma   90.00
#
_symmetry.space_group_name_H-M   'P 1'
#
loop_
_entity.id
_entity.type
_entity.pdbx_description
1 polymer ?
#
loop_
_entity_poly.entity_id
_entity_poly.type
_entity_poly.pdbx_seq_one_letter_code
_entity_poly.pdbx_strand_id
1 'polypeptide(L)'
;MELFHYLVDHDFKVTFVNTKFNHNRVIIALSAENTMPQLALVSVPDGLGEEDDRNDLSNETGDPMTCMLVDEGMECAIELGWKKGLRSVAFWPTTTLMLAMIMSITELISRGVLDAHGTPIPEPKTF
;
A
#
# COMPACT_ATOMS: atom_id res chain seq x y z
N MET A 1 -11.16 5.45 5.73
CA MET A 1 -10.63 6.38 6.75
C MET A 1 -11.04 6.03 8.18
N GLU A 2 -12.10 5.24 8.41
CA GLU A 2 -12.61 4.93 9.75
C GLU A 2 -11.57 4.36 10.73
N LEU A 3 -10.72 3.41 10.28
CA LEU A 3 -9.65 2.86 11.11
C LEU A 3 -8.71 3.95 11.66
N PHE A 4 -8.38 4.94 10.84
CA PHE A 4 -7.47 6.00 11.25
C PHE A 4 -8.13 6.98 12.22
N HIS A 5 -9.40 7.30 12.02
CA HIS A 5 -10.17 8.06 13.01
C HIS A 5 -10.22 7.33 14.34
N TYR A 6 -10.47 6.02 14.34
CA TYR A 6 -10.45 5.20 15.54
C TYR A 6 -9.09 5.25 16.26
N LEU A 7 -7.97 5.17 15.52
CA LEU A 7 -6.63 5.27 16.11
C LEU A 7 -6.39 6.65 16.73
N VAL A 8 -6.77 7.73 16.04
CA VAL A 8 -6.62 9.10 16.56
C VAL A 8 -7.48 9.30 17.81
N ASP A 9 -8.70 8.79 17.84
CA ASP A 9 -9.62 8.85 19.00
C ASP A 9 -9.08 8.08 20.23
N HIS A 10 -8.09 7.20 20.03
CA HIS A 10 -7.40 6.45 21.09
C HIS A 10 -5.97 6.96 21.33
N ASP A 11 -5.72 8.25 21.06
CA ASP A 11 -4.46 8.96 21.31
C ASP A 11 -3.25 8.45 20.51
N PHE A 12 -3.47 7.72 19.41
CA PHE A 12 -2.40 7.39 18.47
C PHE A 12 -2.14 8.56 17.52
N LYS A 13 -0.88 9.00 17.47
CA LYS A 13 -0.40 9.86 16.38
C LYS A 13 -0.31 9.04 15.10
N VAL A 14 -1.14 9.38 14.12
CA VAL A 14 -1.18 8.71 12.82
C VAL A 14 -0.49 9.56 11.77
N THR A 15 0.49 8.97 11.09
CA THR A 15 1.16 9.57 9.92
C THR A 15 0.90 8.69 8.70
N PHE A 16 0.38 9.29 7.64
CA PHE A 16 0.13 8.64 6.35
C PHE A 16 1.36 8.78 5.47
N VAL A 17 1.95 7.64 5.11
CA VAL A 17 3.11 7.59 4.23
C VAL A 17 2.61 7.33 2.81
N ASN A 18 2.94 8.23 1.89
CA ASN A 18 2.60 8.11 0.47
C ASN A 18 3.88 8.13 -0.37
N THR A 19 3.86 7.47 -1.53
CA THR A 19 4.92 7.67 -2.52
C THR A 19 4.97 9.13 -2.97
N LYS A 20 6.13 9.65 -3.37
CA LYS A 20 6.28 11.03 -3.89
C LYS A 20 5.25 11.35 -4.97
N PHE A 21 5.02 10.43 -5.90
CA PHE A 21 4.01 10.57 -6.95
C PHE A 21 2.59 10.75 -6.38
N ASN A 22 2.21 9.97 -5.37
CA ASN A 22 0.87 10.03 -4.78
C ASN A 22 0.72 11.17 -3.77
N HIS A 23 1.78 11.53 -3.04
CA HIS A 23 1.75 12.53 -1.98
C HIS A 23 1.20 13.87 -2.49
N ASN A 24 1.73 14.36 -3.62
CA ASN A 24 1.26 15.62 -4.21
C ASN A 24 -0.23 15.57 -4.59
N ARG A 25 -0.68 14.44 -5.14
CA ARG A 25 -2.08 14.26 -5.55
C ARG A 25 -3.02 14.26 -4.34
N VAL A 26 -2.62 13.59 -3.26
CA VAL A 26 -3.39 13.52 -2.01
C VAL A 26 -3.46 14.90 -1.34
N ILE A 27 -2.33 15.62 -1.26
CA ILE A 27 -2.31 16.97 -0.68
C ILE A 27 -3.23 17.93 -1.44
N ILE A 28 -3.21 17.88 -2.77
CA ILE A 28 -4.11 18.69 -3.61
C ILE A 28 -5.57 18.35 -3.34
N ALA A 29 -5.91 17.05 -3.28
CA ALA A 29 -7.28 16.61 -3.01
C ALA A 29 -7.78 17.04 -1.63
N LEU A 30 -6.98 16.86 -0.58
CA LEU A 30 -7.33 17.26 0.79
C LEU A 30 -7.49 18.78 0.92
N SER A 31 -6.64 19.56 0.23
CA SER A 31 -6.71 21.02 0.23
C SER A 31 -7.97 21.55 -0.47
N ALA A 32 -8.48 20.82 -1.46
CA ALA A 32 -9.69 21.18 -2.20
C ALA A 32 -10.99 20.95 -1.39
N GLU A 33 -10.99 19.99 -0.46
CA GLU A 33 -12.20 19.63 0.30
C GLU A 33 -12.37 20.43 1.62
N ASN A 34 -11.49 21.40 1.94
CA ASN A 34 -11.46 22.14 3.22
C ASN A 34 -11.47 21.24 4.47
N THR A 35 -11.26 19.94 4.29
CA THR A 35 -11.20 18.92 5.32
C THR A 35 -9.72 18.72 5.58
N MET A 36 -9.16 19.56 6.44
CA MET A 36 -7.88 19.26 7.06
C MET A 36 -8.18 18.64 8.42
N PRO A 37 -8.43 17.32 8.52
CA PRO A 37 -8.00 16.65 9.72
C PRO A 37 -6.50 16.93 9.87
N GLN A 38 -6.01 16.97 11.10
CA GLN A 38 -4.58 17.12 11.42
C GLN A 38 -3.82 15.84 11.03
N LEU A 39 -3.95 15.45 9.76
CA LEU A 39 -3.35 14.26 9.20
C LEU A 39 -1.90 14.61 8.91
N ALA A 40 -0.96 13.96 9.59
CA ALA A 40 0.43 14.05 9.19
C ALA A 40 0.59 13.23 7.91
N LEU A 41 0.98 13.85 6.80
CA LEU A 41 1.35 13.14 5.58
C LEU A 41 2.86 13.24 5.39
N VAL A 42 3.49 12.12 5.02
CA VAL A 42 4.92 12.04 4.67
C VAL A 42 5.05 11.47 3.27
N SER A 43 6.07 11.95 2.56
CA SER A 43 6.40 11.52 1.22
C SER A 43 7.59 10.55 1.27
N VAL A 44 7.52 9.43 0.57
CA VAL A 44 8.63 8.48 0.43
C VAL A 44 8.93 8.19 -1.05
N PRO A 45 10.19 7.93 -1.42
CA PRO A 45 10.53 7.50 -2.77
C PRO A 45 9.82 6.18 -3.14
N ASP A 46 9.35 6.07 -4.38
CA ASP A 46 8.79 4.81 -4.91
C ASP A 46 9.86 3.92 -5.57
N GLY A 47 11.06 4.46 -5.75
CA GLY A 47 12.18 3.83 -6.45
C GLY A 47 11.87 3.45 -7.88
N LEU A 48 11.13 4.32 -8.58
CA LEU A 48 11.04 4.34 -10.03
C LEU A 48 12.02 5.34 -10.67
N GLY A 49 12.52 6.32 -9.90
CA GLY A 49 13.53 7.28 -10.34
C GLY A 49 14.97 6.76 -10.18
N GLU A 50 15.89 7.21 -11.04
CA GLU A 50 17.31 6.81 -11.03
C GLU A 50 18.01 7.09 -9.69
N GLU A 51 17.57 8.11 -8.96
CA GLU A 51 18.11 8.56 -7.67
C GLU A 51 17.22 8.18 -6.48
N ASP A 52 16.08 7.52 -6.70
CA ASP A 52 15.14 7.17 -5.63
C ASP A 52 15.50 5.80 -5.05
N ASP A 53 16.24 5.79 -3.94
CA ASP A 53 16.42 4.57 -3.15
C ASP A 53 15.12 4.25 -2.42
N ARG A 54 14.49 3.11 -2.77
CA ARG A 54 13.31 2.61 -2.04
C ARG A 54 13.59 2.53 -0.54
N ASN A 55 14.84 2.37 -0.12
CA ASN A 55 15.26 2.24 1.28
C ASN A 55 15.28 3.53 2.11
N ASP A 56 14.99 4.67 1.50
CA ASP A 56 14.99 5.95 2.20
C ASP A 56 13.61 6.28 2.78
N LEU A 57 13.44 5.96 4.07
CA LEU A 57 12.38 6.50 4.91
C LEU A 57 12.92 7.77 5.58
N SER A 58 12.90 8.89 4.85
CA SER A 58 13.21 10.20 5.44
C SER A 58 12.12 10.53 6.46
N ASN A 59 12.49 10.59 7.74
CA ASN A 59 11.58 11.04 8.79
C ASN A 59 11.39 12.56 8.65
N GLU A 60 10.50 12.98 7.76
CA GLU A 60 10.10 14.39 7.65
C GLU A 60 9.30 14.84 8.88
N THR A 61 8.84 13.88 9.69
CA THR A 61 8.22 14.13 10.99
C THR A 61 9.31 14.19 12.06
N GLY A 62 9.37 15.27 12.83
CA GLY A 62 10.36 15.44 13.91
C GLY A 62 10.29 14.41 15.06
N ASP A 63 9.28 13.54 15.05
CA ASP A 63 9.11 12.45 16.00
C ASP A 63 9.40 11.08 15.34
N PRO A 64 10.08 10.15 16.02
CA PRO A 64 10.35 8.83 15.49
C PRO A 64 9.07 8.02 15.31
N MET A 65 8.86 7.44 14.13
CA MET A 65 7.81 6.44 13.90
C MET A 65 8.07 5.20 14.76
N THR A 66 7.01 4.63 15.35
CA THR A 66 7.10 3.44 16.21
C THR A 66 6.40 2.20 15.62
N CYS A 67 5.54 2.42 14.63
CA CYS A 67 4.75 1.41 13.94
C CYS A 67 4.41 1.91 12.53
N MET A 68 4.31 1.00 11.57
CA MET A 68 3.83 1.28 10.22
C MET A 68 2.60 0.43 9.93
N LEU A 69 1.50 1.06 9.51
CA LEU A 69 0.38 0.36 8.89
C LEU A 69 0.52 0.54 7.38
N VAL A 70 0.69 -0.54 6.65
CA VAL A 70 1.04 -0.51 5.23
C VAL A 70 0.03 -1.32 4.44
N ASP A 71 -0.44 -0.77 3.32
CA ASP A 71 -1.27 -1.53 2.38
C ASP A 71 -0.47 -2.72 1.84
N GLU A 72 -1.05 -3.93 1.80
CA GLU A 72 -0.35 -5.11 1.26
C GLU A 72 0.05 -4.94 -0.21
N GLY A 73 -0.68 -4.14 -0.99
CA GLY A 73 -0.30 -3.77 -2.35
C GLY A 73 0.93 -2.84 -2.42
N MET A 74 1.40 -2.34 -1.28
CA MET A 74 2.64 -1.59 -1.13
C MET A 74 3.71 -2.46 -0.45
N GLU A 75 3.97 -3.65 -0.99
CA GLU A 75 4.97 -4.59 -0.46
C GLU A 75 6.35 -3.95 -0.23
N CYS A 76 6.75 -3.01 -1.09
CA CYS A 76 8.00 -2.27 -0.90
C CYS A 76 8.02 -1.53 0.45
N ALA A 77 6.92 -0.90 0.87
CA ALA A 77 6.83 -0.20 2.14
C ALA A 77 6.81 -1.13 3.38
N ILE A 78 6.36 -2.37 3.22
CA ILE A 78 6.40 -3.39 4.29
C ILE A 78 7.86 -3.78 4.57
N GLU A 79 8.61 -4.12 3.53
CA GLU A 79 10.01 -4.54 3.64
C GLU A 79 10.88 -3.42 4.25
N LEU A 80 10.56 -2.17 3.91
CA LEU A 80 11.24 -0.99 4.44
C LEU A 80 11.07 -0.80 5.93
N GLY A 81 9.83 -0.91 6.43
CA GLY A 81 9.59 -0.83 7.85
C GLY A 81 10.33 -1.92 8.62
N TRP A 82 10.38 -3.15 8.09
CA TRP A 82 11.14 -4.24 8.69
C TRP A 82 12.65 -3.96 8.70
N LYS A 83 13.23 -3.46 7.59
CA LYS A 83 14.66 -3.08 7.53
C LYS A 83 15.04 -1.99 8.53
N LYS A 84 14.12 -1.07 8.83
CA LYS A 84 14.33 -0.01 9.83
C LYS A 84 14.01 -0.46 11.27
N GLY A 85 13.65 -1.73 11.48
CA GLY A 85 13.30 -2.26 12.80
C GLY A 85 11.94 -1.78 13.32
N LEU A 86 11.08 -1.25 12.44
CA LEU A 86 9.74 -0.83 12.78
C LEU A 86 8.81 -2.04 12.83
N ARG A 87 7.82 -1.98 13.74
CA ARG A 87 6.70 -2.91 13.71
C ARG A 87 5.80 -2.55 12.53
N SER A 88 5.91 -3.29 11.44
CA SER A 88 5.02 -3.11 10.28
C SER A 88 3.85 -4.08 10.35
N VAL A 89 2.64 -3.57 10.14
CA VAL A 89 1.39 -4.31 10.04
C VAL A 89 0.86 -4.15 8.62
N ALA A 90 0.65 -5.27 7.92
CA ALA A 90 0.01 -5.25 6.61
C ALA A 90 -1.51 -5.04 6.77
N PHE A 91 -2.08 -4.21 5.91
CA PHE A 91 -3.49 -3.88 5.85
C PHE A 91 -4.01 -4.18 4.44
N TRP A 92 -5.06 -4.99 4.35
CA TRP A 92 -5.75 -5.28 3.10
C TRP A 92 -7.11 -4.57 3.12
N PRO A 93 -7.28 -3.41 2.46
CA PRO A 93 -8.57 -2.69 2.44
C PRO A 93 -9.64 -3.41 1.62
N THR A 94 -9.28 -4.52 0.96
CA THR A 94 -10.11 -5.21 -0.01
C THR A 94 -10.72 -6.48 0.62
N THR A 95 -11.62 -7.17 -0.09
CA THR A 95 -12.22 -8.41 0.41
C THR A 95 -11.19 -9.56 0.46
N THR A 96 -11.39 -10.49 1.40
CA THR A 96 -10.60 -11.74 1.46
C THR A 96 -10.83 -12.62 0.22
N LEU A 97 -11.99 -12.52 -0.43
CA LEU A 97 -12.27 -13.22 -1.67
C LEU A 97 -11.33 -12.76 -2.79
N MET A 98 -11.04 -11.45 -2.89
CA MET A 98 -10.07 -10.96 -3.86
C MET A 98 -8.65 -11.46 -3.59
N LEU A 99 -8.24 -11.51 -2.32
CA LEU A 99 -6.95 -12.11 -1.96
C LEU A 99 -6.89 -13.59 -2.35
N ALA A 100 -7.94 -14.35 -2.06
CA ALA A 100 -8.03 -15.76 -2.46
C ALA A 100 -7.96 -15.93 -3.98
N MET A 101 -8.61 -15.06 -4.76
CA MET A 101 -8.53 -15.07 -6.22
C MET A 101 -7.09 -14.79 -6.70
N ILE A 102 -6.41 -13.79 -6.14
CA ILE A 102 -5.02 -13.46 -6.48
C ILE A 102 -4.09 -14.65 -6.19
N MET A 103 -4.22 -15.26 -5.02
CA MET A 103 -3.42 -16.43 -4.63
C MET A 103 -3.68 -17.64 -5.55
N SER A 104 -4.89 -17.75 -6.09
CA SER A 104 -5.29 -18.83 -7.00
C SER A 104 -4.79 -18.64 -8.43
N ILE A 105 -4.27 -17.45 -8.82
CA ILE A 105 -3.83 -17.18 -10.20
C ILE A 105 -2.79 -18.21 -10.67
N THR A 106 -1.82 -18.56 -9.82
CA THR A 106 -0.78 -19.54 -10.17
C THR A 106 -1.36 -20.94 -10.44
N GLU A 107 -2.40 -21.33 -9.70
CA GLU A 107 -3.14 -22.58 -9.92
C GLU A 107 -3.97 -22.51 -11.20
N LEU A 108 -4.63 -21.39 -11.46
CA LEU A 108 -5.42 -21.19 -12.67
C LEU A 108 -4.54 -21.22 -13.93
N ILE A 109 -3.31 -20.71 -13.83
CA ILE A 109 -2.30 -20.83 -14.89
C ILE A 109 -1.87 -22.29 -15.06
N SER A 110 -1.55 -22.99 -13.96
CA SER A 110 -1.10 -24.39 -14.03
C SER A 110 -2.18 -25.33 -14.57
N ARG A 111 -3.45 -25.02 -14.31
CA ARG A 111 -4.62 -25.74 -14.82
C ARG A 111 -4.97 -25.38 -16.26
N GLY A 112 -4.28 -24.43 -16.89
CA GLY A 112 -4.55 -23.99 -18.24
C GLY A 112 -5.87 -23.24 -18.39
N VAL A 113 -6.39 -22.66 -17.31
CA VAL A 113 -7.57 -21.78 -17.33
C VAL A 113 -7.16 -20.36 -17.74
N LEU A 114 -5.99 -19.92 -17.29
CA LEU A 114 -5.37 -18.65 -17.65
C LEU A 114 -4.00 -18.88 -18.29
N ASP A 115 -3.56 -17.98 -19.16
CA ASP A 115 -2.16 -17.91 -19.61
C ASP A 115 -1.29 -17.08 -18.65
N ALA A 116 0.02 -17.03 -18.92
CA ALA A 116 0.98 -16.24 -18.11
C ALA A 116 0.72 -14.73 -18.15
N HIS A 117 -0.14 -14.25 -19.04
CA HIS A 117 -0.56 -12.86 -19.15
C HIS A 117 -1.91 -12.60 -18.47
N GLY A 118 -2.53 -13.62 -17.86
CA GLY A 118 -3.82 -13.52 -17.21
C GLY A 118 -5.01 -13.58 -18.17
N THR A 119 -4.80 -14.00 -19.42
CA THR A 119 -5.87 -14.16 -20.42
C THR A 119 -6.54 -15.52 -20.26
N PRO A 120 -7.88 -15.60 -20.26
CA PRO A 120 -8.58 -16.88 -20.28
C PRO A 120 -8.24 -17.71 -21.51
N ILE A 121 -7.87 -18.97 -21.30
CA ILE A 121 -7.64 -19.93 -22.39
C ILE A 121 -8.99 -20.57 -22.73
N PRO A 122 -9.49 -20.47 -23.98
CA PRO A 122 -10.76 -21.07 -24.36
C PRO A 122 -10.69 -22.59 -24.20
N GLU A 123 -11.72 -23.20 -23.61
CA GLU A 123 -11.84 -24.65 -23.61
C GLU A 123 -11.88 -25.17 -25.06
N PRO A 124 -11.20 -26.29 -25.36
CA PRO A 124 -11.25 -26.88 -26.69
C PRO A 124 -12.71 -27.23 -27.01
N LYS A 125 -13.22 -26.69 -28.12
CA LYS A 125 -14.53 -27.06 -28.65
C LYS A 125 -14.50 -28.56 -28.97
N THR A 126 -15.07 -29.38 -28.09
CA THR A 126 -15.38 -30.78 -28.38
C THR A 126 -16.48 -30.80 -29.42
N PHE A 127 -16.14 -31.16 -30.66
CA PHE A 127 -17.08 -31.51 -31.72
C PHE A 127 -17.34 -33.02 -31.70
#